data_AF-A0A9X3ZVS4-F1
#
_entry.id   AF-A0A9X3ZVS4-F1
#
_cell.length_a   1.000
_cell.length_b   1.000
_cell.length_c   1.000
_cell.angle_alpha   90.00
_cell.angle_beta   90.00
_cell.angle_gamma   90.00
#
_symmetry.space_group_name_H-M   'P 1'
#
loop_
_entity.id
_entity.type
_entity.pdbx_description
1 polymer ?
#
loop_
_entity_poly.entity_id
_entity_poly.type
_entity_poly.pdbx_seq_one_letter_code
_entity_poly.pdbx_strand_id
1 'polypeptide(L)'
;MQENQEDTDAQKAALKEMIDSFFRFAQTPVPWNGVVNDGVATVFHNMLTETAKCSRALSFVPRPSGGPASVVWLAAQLAGLGYRNIQKKMSITCAKKAVQNFPLRFSVGIHGRCRFAVRAMGMKQAVLGAFFGLFGLAAPCADLTARPWPPESHCSDCSTLQFGGLEMRFSARTMGRFFVPASGQPFVTLVPSDQALPQGPVLQAREAQALRKRYQRLQIFEQHRIGTPLAFYELLGDGSHKHPGLDIARKAESIADAVAYERFQKGSLTAIRIRHSDPRLAIAYLFTDSQDTYYMVSGDMPESLWNQWLSNLRSASIP
;
A
#
# COMPACT_ATOMS: atom_id res chain seq x y z
N MET A 1 19.65 -23.72 0.02
CA MET A 1 19.02 -22.38 0.07
C MET A 1 18.97 -21.68 -1.30
N GLN A 2 19.94 -21.90 -2.20
CA GLN A 2 19.87 -21.35 -3.57
C GLN A 2 18.69 -21.90 -4.38
N GLU A 3 18.35 -23.19 -4.21
CA GLU A 3 17.27 -23.87 -4.95
C GLU A 3 15.88 -23.24 -4.73
N ASN A 4 15.56 -22.77 -3.51
CA ASN A 4 14.26 -22.16 -3.22
C ASN A 4 14.15 -20.71 -3.75
N GLN A 5 15.28 -20.00 -3.88
CA GLN A 5 15.29 -18.64 -4.41
C GLN A 5 15.14 -18.65 -5.93
N GLU A 6 15.82 -19.59 -6.60
CA GLU A 6 15.74 -19.79 -8.05
C GLU A 6 14.31 -20.13 -8.50
N ASP A 7 13.60 -21.00 -7.76
CA ASP A 7 12.19 -21.33 -8.05
C ASP A 7 11.26 -20.11 -7.87
N THR A 8 11.49 -19.30 -6.83
CA THR A 8 10.70 -18.08 -6.58
C THR A 8 10.86 -17.04 -7.70
N ASP A 9 12.09 -16.87 -8.21
CA ASP A 9 12.37 -15.91 -9.27
C ASP A 9 11.82 -16.39 -10.63
N ALA A 10 11.86 -17.70 -10.90
CA ALA A 10 11.18 -18.30 -12.04
C ALA A 10 9.65 -18.09 -11.98
N GLN A 11 9.04 -18.28 -10.81
CA GLN A 11 7.61 -18.05 -10.59
C GLN A 11 7.22 -16.58 -10.80
N LYS A 12 8.03 -15.64 -10.30
CA LYS A 12 7.83 -14.21 -10.55
C LYS A 12 7.94 -13.86 -12.04
N ALA A 13 8.92 -14.40 -12.74
CA ALA A 13 9.10 -14.18 -14.17
C ALA A 13 7.90 -14.73 -14.97
N ALA A 14 7.44 -15.93 -14.66
CA ALA A 14 6.27 -16.52 -15.28
C ALA A 14 5.00 -15.69 -15.02
N LEU A 15 4.79 -15.25 -13.77
CA LEU A 15 3.65 -14.42 -13.43
C LEU A 15 3.70 -13.05 -14.13
N LYS A 16 4.89 -12.45 -14.24
CA LYS A 16 5.10 -11.21 -15.00
C LYS A 16 4.67 -11.39 -16.46
N GLU A 17 5.12 -12.46 -17.11
CA GLU A 17 4.75 -12.74 -18.51
C GLU A 17 3.23 -12.90 -18.68
N MET A 18 2.57 -13.59 -17.74
CA MET A 18 1.12 -13.76 -17.77
C MET A 18 0.37 -12.44 -17.64
N ILE A 19 0.80 -11.58 -16.70
CA ILE A 19 0.27 -10.24 -16.51
C ILE A 19 0.43 -9.43 -17.80
N ASP A 20 1.65 -9.35 -18.34
CA ASP A 20 1.94 -8.59 -19.56
C ASP A 20 1.12 -9.10 -20.75
N SER A 21 0.95 -10.42 -20.86
CA SER A 21 0.11 -11.05 -21.89
C SER A 21 -1.38 -10.72 -21.71
N PHE A 22 -1.89 -10.67 -20.48
CA PHE A 22 -3.27 -10.27 -20.20
C PHE A 22 -3.56 -8.85 -20.68
N PHE A 23 -2.69 -7.90 -20.36
CA PHE A 23 -2.82 -6.49 -20.80
C PHE A 23 -2.71 -6.36 -22.31
N ARG A 24 -1.76 -7.06 -22.94
CA ARG A 24 -1.62 -7.11 -24.41
C ARG A 24 -2.89 -7.64 -25.07
N PHE A 25 -3.45 -8.73 -24.54
CA PHE A 25 -4.71 -9.30 -25.02
C PHE A 25 -5.89 -8.33 -24.86
N ALA A 26 -5.96 -7.63 -23.73
CA ALA A 26 -6.95 -6.58 -23.47
C ALA A 26 -6.72 -5.30 -24.30
N GLN A 27 -5.66 -5.26 -25.14
CA GLN A 27 -5.27 -4.10 -25.95
C GLN A 27 -5.17 -2.82 -25.12
N THR A 28 -4.64 -2.93 -23.90
CA THR A 28 -4.49 -1.80 -22.98
C THR A 28 -3.01 -1.66 -22.62
N PRO A 29 -2.46 -0.43 -22.60
CA PRO A 29 -1.08 -0.24 -22.17
C PRO A 29 -0.87 -0.74 -20.74
N VAL A 30 0.28 -1.36 -20.52
CA VAL A 30 0.69 -1.98 -19.26
C VAL A 30 1.07 -0.88 -18.26
N PRO A 31 0.32 -0.64 -17.17
CA PRO A 31 0.51 0.53 -16.31
C PRO A 31 1.44 0.25 -15.11
N TRP A 32 2.27 -0.80 -15.13
CA TRP A 32 3.12 -1.22 -14.01
C TRP A 32 4.58 -1.35 -14.43
N ASN A 33 5.48 -1.29 -13.44
CA ASN A 33 6.94 -1.26 -13.65
C ASN A 33 7.60 -2.64 -13.82
N GLY A 34 6.80 -3.71 -13.88
CA GLY A 34 7.28 -5.08 -14.05
C GLY A 34 7.76 -5.79 -12.78
N VAL A 35 7.66 -5.17 -11.60
CA VAL A 35 8.06 -5.78 -10.33
C VAL A 35 6.92 -6.62 -9.75
N VAL A 36 7.10 -7.95 -9.70
CA VAL A 36 6.10 -8.89 -9.19
C VAL A 36 6.25 -9.08 -7.67
N ASN A 37 5.15 -8.88 -6.95
CA ASN A 37 5.02 -9.16 -5.51
C ASN A 37 3.60 -9.69 -5.21
N ASP A 38 3.33 -10.07 -3.96
CA ASP A 38 2.04 -10.67 -3.56
C ASP A 38 0.85 -9.71 -3.72
N GLY A 39 1.06 -8.40 -3.61
CA GLY A 39 0.04 -7.40 -3.90
C GLY A 39 -0.36 -7.40 -5.38
N VAL A 40 0.63 -7.45 -6.27
CA VAL A 40 0.41 -7.58 -7.72
C VAL A 40 -0.30 -8.91 -8.04
N ALA A 41 0.12 -10.02 -7.43
CA ALA A 41 -0.53 -11.31 -7.60
C ALA A 41 -2.01 -11.27 -7.18
N THR A 42 -2.31 -10.64 -6.04
CA THR A 42 -3.68 -10.47 -5.55
C THR A 42 -4.54 -9.66 -6.50
N VAL A 43 -4.04 -8.51 -6.99
CA VAL A 43 -4.80 -7.69 -7.95
C VAL A 43 -5.01 -8.44 -9.26
N PHE A 44 -3.99 -9.15 -9.73
CA PHE A 44 -4.10 -9.95 -10.94
C PHE A 44 -5.12 -11.09 -10.80
N HIS A 45 -5.12 -11.80 -9.67
CA HIS A 45 -6.13 -12.82 -9.35
C HIS A 45 -7.56 -12.24 -9.34
N ASN A 46 -7.74 -11.04 -8.77
CA ASN A 46 -9.03 -10.36 -8.81
C ASN A 46 -9.47 -10.02 -10.23
N MET A 47 -8.54 -9.60 -11.10
CA MET A 47 -8.86 -9.35 -12.52
C MET A 47 -9.25 -10.64 -13.25
N LEU A 48 -8.56 -11.75 -12.99
CA LEU A 48 -8.92 -13.05 -13.54
C LEU A 48 -10.32 -13.47 -13.07
N THR A 49 -10.63 -13.26 -11.78
CA THR A 49 -11.94 -13.57 -11.18
C THR A 49 -13.05 -12.69 -11.76
N GLU A 50 -12.83 -11.40 -11.97
CA GLU A 50 -13.80 -10.51 -12.62
C GLU A 50 -14.03 -10.89 -14.08
N THR A 51 -12.96 -11.27 -14.80
CA THR A 51 -13.07 -11.74 -16.18
C THR A 51 -13.86 -13.06 -16.26
N ALA A 52 -13.69 -13.95 -15.27
CA ALA A 52 -14.44 -15.20 -15.15
C ALA A 52 -15.96 -15.01 -15.10
N LYS A 53 -16.45 -13.88 -14.58
CA LYS A 53 -17.89 -13.58 -14.51
C LYS A 53 -18.54 -13.42 -15.89
N CYS A 54 -17.77 -13.05 -16.90
CA CYS A 54 -18.29 -12.87 -18.27
C CYS A 54 -17.56 -13.71 -19.33
N SER A 55 -16.57 -14.52 -18.93
CA SER A 55 -15.88 -15.45 -19.81
C SER A 55 -15.74 -16.82 -19.15
N ARG A 56 -16.40 -17.83 -19.74
CA ARG A 56 -16.28 -19.24 -19.32
C ARG A 56 -14.85 -19.78 -19.41
N ALA A 57 -13.97 -19.11 -20.17
CA ALA A 57 -12.56 -19.47 -20.26
C ALA A 57 -11.82 -19.31 -18.93
N LEU A 58 -12.35 -18.54 -17.97
CA LEU A 58 -11.74 -18.30 -16.66
C LEU A 58 -12.63 -18.77 -15.50
N SER A 59 -13.74 -19.46 -15.76
CA SER A 59 -14.65 -19.93 -14.69
C SER A 59 -14.01 -20.93 -13.73
N PHE A 60 -12.86 -21.49 -14.10
CA PHE A 60 -12.12 -22.46 -13.30
C PHE A 60 -11.07 -21.83 -12.38
N VAL A 61 -10.82 -20.51 -12.46
CA VAL A 61 -9.79 -19.85 -11.62
C VAL A 61 -10.12 -20.13 -10.16
N PRO A 62 -9.28 -20.91 -9.45
CA PRO A 62 -9.60 -21.34 -8.10
C PRO A 62 -9.58 -20.15 -7.16
N ARG A 63 -10.28 -20.29 -6.02
CA ARG A 63 -10.15 -19.34 -4.91
C ARG A 63 -9.06 -19.86 -3.98
N PRO A 64 -8.08 -19.03 -3.59
CA PRO A 64 -7.06 -19.43 -2.62
C PRO A 64 -7.71 -19.80 -1.28
N SER A 65 -7.37 -20.98 -0.75
CA SER A 65 -7.80 -21.44 0.57
C SER A 65 -6.85 -20.85 1.63
N GLY A 66 -7.26 -19.77 2.29
CA GLY A 66 -6.50 -19.22 3.43
C GLY A 66 -5.94 -17.81 3.26
N GLY A 67 -6.38 -17.03 2.25
CA GLY A 67 -5.97 -15.63 2.14
C GLY A 67 -6.01 -15.09 0.71
N PRO A 68 -5.47 -13.88 0.47
CA PRO A 68 -5.29 -13.35 -0.86
C PRO A 68 -4.28 -14.17 -1.68
N ALA A 69 -4.35 -14.10 -3.00
CA ALA A 69 -3.46 -14.86 -3.88
C ALA A 69 -2.01 -14.35 -3.79
N SER A 70 -1.08 -15.22 -3.38
CA SER A 70 0.36 -14.94 -3.41
C SER A 70 0.96 -15.25 -4.80
N VAL A 71 2.18 -14.77 -5.05
CA VAL A 71 2.93 -15.04 -6.28
C VAL A 71 3.09 -16.55 -6.49
N VAL A 72 3.55 -17.25 -5.45
CA VAL A 72 3.80 -18.70 -5.49
C VAL A 72 2.50 -19.46 -5.79
N TRP A 73 1.42 -19.13 -5.09
CA TRP A 73 0.14 -19.78 -5.28
C TRP A 73 -0.40 -19.54 -6.69
N LEU A 74 -0.37 -18.30 -7.16
CA LEU A 74 -0.92 -17.93 -8.45
C LEU A 74 -0.10 -18.52 -9.61
N ALA A 75 1.23 -18.51 -9.48
CA ALA A 75 2.12 -19.16 -10.45
C ALA A 75 1.86 -20.67 -10.53
N ALA A 76 1.75 -21.36 -9.38
CA ALA A 76 1.50 -22.80 -9.35
C ALA A 76 0.14 -23.18 -9.99
N GLN A 77 -0.91 -22.43 -9.68
CA GLN A 77 -2.24 -22.67 -10.26
C GLN A 77 -2.25 -22.41 -11.77
N LEU A 78 -1.67 -21.30 -12.22
CA LEU A 78 -1.71 -20.95 -13.65
C LEU A 78 -0.76 -21.81 -14.50
N ALA A 79 0.36 -22.27 -13.93
CA ALA A 79 1.29 -23.20 -14.57
C ALA A 79 0.62 -24.56 -14.84
N GLY A 80 -0.09 -25.12 -13.85
CA GLY A 80 -0.81 -26.40 -14.01
C GLY A 80 -1.96 -26.37 -15.03
N LEU A 81 -2.48 -25.18 -15.34
CA LEU A 81 -3.69 -25.00 -16.17
C LEU A 81 -3.38 -24.55 -17.61
N GLY A 82 -2.13 -24.19 -17.92
CA GLY A 82 -1.69 -23.83 -19.26
C GLY A 82 -2.31 -22.53 -19.79
N TYR A 83 -1.91 -21.38 -19.23
CA TYR A 83 -2.43 -20.03 -19.55
C TYR A 83 -2.60 -19.72 -21.06
N ARG A 84 -1.74 -20.27 -21.93
CA ARG A 84 -1.84 -20.11 -23.40
C ARG A 84 -3.13 -20.67 -24.01
N ASN A 85 -3.69 -21.74 -23.42
CA ASN A 85 -4.97 -22.32 -23.86
C ASN A 85 -6.17 -21.48 -23.40
N ILE A 86 -6.04 -20.81 -22.26
CA ILE A 86 -7.03 -19.87 -21.72
C ILE A 86 -7.17 -18.66 -22.63
N GLN A 87 -6.03 -18.08 -23.04
CA GLN A 87 -6.00 -16.86 -23.84
C GLN A 87 -6.79 -17.00 -25.16
N LYS A 88 -6.77 -18.18 -25.79
CA LYS A 88 -7.51 -18.45 -27.04
C LYS A 88 -9.03 -18.44 -26.87
N LYS A 89 -9.54 -18.69 -25.66
CA LYS A 89 -10.98 -18.78 -25.37
C LYS A 89 -11.50 -17.55 -24.62
N MET A 90 -10.61 -16.64 -24.24
CA MET A 90 -10.94 -15.44 -23.48
C MET A 90 -11.64 -14.41 -24.38
N SER A 91 -12.59 -13.65 -23.82
CA SER A 91 -13.24 -12.54 -24.53
C SER A 91 -12.43 -11.25 -24.32
N ILE A 92 -12.03 -10.60 -25.42
CA ILE A 92 -11.30 -9.31 -25.38
C ILE A 92 -12.12 -8.26 -24.62
N THR A 93 -13.44 -8.19 -24.87
CA THR A 93 -14.33 -7.24 -24.20
C THR A 93 -14.37 -7.45 -22.68
N CYS A 94 -14.35 -8.71 -22.23
CA CYS A 94 -14.30 -9.06 -20.81
C CYS A 94 -12.96 -8.67 -20.18
N ALA A 95 -11.85 -9.03 -20.84
CA ALA A 95 -10.52 -8.68 -20.36
C ALA A 95 -10.34 -7.15 -20.30
N LYS A 96 -10.81 -6.41 -21.31
CA LYS A 96 -10.76 -4.94 -21.36
C LYS A 96 -11.59 -4.31 -20.24
N LYS A 97 -12.79 -4.84 -19.97
CA LYS A 97 -13.63 -4.41 -18.84
C LYS A 97 -12.97 -4.70 -17.50
N ALA A 98 -12.32 -5.85 -17.35
CA ALA A 98 -11.53 -6.15 -16.16
C ALA A 98 -10.37 -5.14 -16.04
N VAL A 99 -9.56 -4.92 -17.07
CA VAL A 99 -8.49 -3.91 -17.01
C VAL A 99 -9.02 -2.51 -16.65
N GLN A 100 -10.13 -2.07 -17.25
CA GLN A 100 -10.75 -0.76 -16.99
C GLN A 100 -11.28 -0.59 -15.56
N ASN A 101 -11.60 -1.69 -14.89
CA ASN A 101 -12.01 -1.65 -13.49
C ASN A 101 -10.82 -1.56 -12.51
N PHE A 102 -9.60 -1.88 -12.97
CA PHE A 102 -8.40 -1.96 -12.14
C PHE A 102 -7.16 -1.19 -12.68
N PRO A 103 -7.23 -0.17 -13.56
CA PRO A 103 -6.04 0.40 -14.21
C PRO A 103 -5.15 1.16 -13.22
N LEU A 104 -5.77 1.84 -12.26
CA LEU A 104 -5.09 2.47 -11.12
C LEU A 104 -4.72 1.45 -10.04
N ARG A 105 -5.48 0.37 -9.89
CA ARG A 105 -5.19 -0.69 -8.91
C ARG A 105 -4.02 -1.58 -9.33
N PHE A 106 -3.62 -1.57 -10.60
CA PHE A 106 -2.45 -2.29 -11.09
C PHE A 106 -1.15 -1.49 -10.94
N SER A 107 -1.24 -0.17 -11.07
CA SER A 107 -0.16 0.76 -10.74
C SER A 107 -0.02 0.98 -9.23
N VAL A 108 -1.12 0.88 -8.49
CA VAL A 108 -1.17 1.15 -7.04
C VAL A 108 -1.27 -0.13 -6.20
N GLY A 109 -1.73 -1.27 -6.71
CA GLY A 109 -1.78 -2.53 -5.96
C GLY A 109 -2.51 -2.49 -4.61
N ILE A 110 -3.18 -1.39 -4.27
CA ILE A 110 -3.60 -1.03 -2.91
C ILE A 110 -4.87 -0.15 -3.03
N HIS A 111 -6.01 -0.76 -2.67
CA HIS A 111 -7.21 -0.23 -1.99
C HIS A 111 -8.07 0.94 -2.50
N GLY A 112 -9.35 0.87 -2.09
CA GLY A 112 -10.30 1.97 -1.92
C GLY A 112 -10.94 2.58 -3.18
N ARG A 113 -11.90 3.49 -2.99
CA ARG A 113 -12.56 4.32 -4.03
C ARG A 113 -13.03 5.61 -3.35
N CYS A 114 -12.22 6.66 -3.39
CA CYS A 114 -12.71 8.03 -3.46
C CYS A 114 -13.05 8.38 -4.93
N ARG A 115 -14.34 8.40 -5.28
CA ARG A 115 -14.79 8.88 -6.60
C ARG A 115 -14.75 10.41 -6.61
N PHE A 116 -13.83 10.96 -7.40
CA PHE A 116 -13.89 12.37 -7.80
C PHE A 116 -14.94 12.52 -8.90
N ALA A 117 -15.92 13.39 -8.68
CA ALA A 117 -16.90 13.76 -9.69
C ALA A 117 -16.21 14.64 -10.74
N VAL A 118 -15.82 14.04 -11.87
CA VAL A 118 -15.48 14.81 -13.07
C VAL A 118 -16.80 15.27 -13.68
N ARG A 119 -17.14 16.54 -13.48
CA ARG A 119 -18.33 17.15 -14.06
C ARG A 119 -18.06 17.38 -15.56
N ALA A 120 -18.44 16.42 -16.40
CA ALA A 120 -18.50 16.62 -17.84
C ALA A 120 -19.65 17.60 -18.14
N MET A 121 -19.33 18.85 -18.46
CA MET A 121 -20.30 19.80 -19.01
C MET A 121 -20.57 19.42 -20.46
N GLY A 122 -21.64 18.66 -20.67
CA GLY A 122 -22.29 18.45 -21.97
C GLY A 122 -23.62 19.18 -21.98
N MET A 123 -23.77 20.13 -22.90
CA MET A 123 -24.90 21.05 -23.06
C MET A 123 -26.12 20.37 -23.69
N LYS A 124 -27.32 20.79 -23.26
CA LYS A 124 -28.68 20.62 -23.84
C LYS A 124 -29.41 19.28 -23.59
N GLN A 125 -30.46 19.30 -22.76
CA GLN A 125 -31.88 19.46 -23.15
C GLN A 125 -32.79 19.25 -21.92
N ALA A 126 -33.86 20.04 -21.88
CA ALA A 126 -34.87 20.07 -20.83
C ALA A 126 -35.82 18.88 -20.91
N VAL A 127 -36.05 18.21 -19.76
CA VAL A 127 -37.27 17.47 -19.44
C VAL A 127 -37.52 17.60 -17.94
N LEU A 128 -38.67 18.14 -17.56
CA LEU A 128 -39.18 18.13 -16.19
C LEU A 128 -39.49 16.67 -15.80
N GLY A 129 -38.80 16.15 -14.80
CA GLY A 129 -39.10 14.87 -14.17
C GLY A 129 -38.46 14.81 -12.79
N ALA A 130 -39.27 14.60 -11.77
CA ALA A 130 -38.88 14.52 -10.38
C ALA A 130 -37.78 13.46 -10.16
N PHE A 131 -36.53 13.91 -10.05
CA PHE A 131 -35.41 13.07 -9.66
C PHE A 131 -35.18 13.23 -8.16
N PHE A 132 -35.44 12.17 -7.41
CA PHE A 132 -34.87 11.98 -6.07
C PHE A 132 -33.36 12.19 -6.16
N GLY A 133 -32.90 13.32 -5.64
CA GLY A 133 -31.49 13.68 -5.56
C GLY A 133 -30.78 12.74 -4.60
N LEU A 134 -30.31 11.60 -5.12
CA LEU A 134 -29.19 10.85 -4.55
C LEU A 134 -27.94 11.72 -4.71
N PHE A 135 -27.82 12.74 -3.87
CA PHE A 135 -26.54 13.37 -3.59
C PHE A 135 -25.71 12.32 -2.86
N GLY A 136 -24.98 11.52 -3.65
CA GLY A 136 -23.87 10.74 -3.12
C GLY A 136 -22.88 11.73 -2.54
N LEU A 137 -22.96 11.95 -1.23
CA LEU A 137 -21.96 12.68 -0.46
C LEU A 137 -20.66 11.92 -0.68
N ALA A 138 -19.80 12.46 -1.54
CA ALA A 138 -18.43 12.00 -1.62
C ALA A 138 -17.84 12.18 -0.23
N ALA A 139 -17.41 11.08 0.39
CA ALA A 139 -16.72 11.17 1.66
C ALA A 139 -15.53 12.13 1.46
N PRO A 140 -15.42 13.20 2.27
CA PRO A 140 -14.26 14.08 2.20
C PRO A 140 -13.01 13.23 2.46
N CYS A 141 -11.93 13.54 1.73
CA CYS A 141 -10.63 12.96 2.01
C CYS A 141 -10.27 13.28 3.47
N ALA A 142 -9.64 12.33 4.17
CA ALA A 142 -9.22 12.56 5.55
C ALA A 142 -8.14 13.65 5.58
N ASP A 143 -8.49 14.82 6.13
CA ASP A 143 -7.53 15.88 6.42
C ASP A 143 -6.58 15.43 7.55
N LEU A 144 -5.35 15.95 7.54
CA LEU A 144 -4.36 15.62 8.56
C LEU A 144 -4.73 16.26 9.90
N THR A 145 -5.00 15.42 10.89
CA THR A 145 -5.42 15.82 12.22
C THR A 145 -4.29 15.67 13.23
N ALA A 146 -4.02 16.72 14.02
CA ALA A 146 -3.05 16.63 15.10
C ALA A 146 -3.61 15.77 16.25
N ARG A 147 -2.78 14.88 16.78
CA ARG A 147 -3.06 13.99 17.92
C ARG A 147 -1.95 14.12 18.96
N PRO A 148 -2.27 14.06 20.26
CA PRO A 148 -1.25 14.10 21.30
C PRO A 148 -0.38 12.84 21.24
N TRP A 149 0.92 13.00 21.51
CA TRP A 149 1.80 11.86 21.70
C TRP A 149 1.38 11.07 22.95
N PRO A 150 1.27 9.73 22.91
CA PRO A 150 0.90 8.93 24.08
C PRO A 150 1.87 9.14 25.26
N PRO A 151 1.39 9.16 26.51
CA PRO A 151 2.25 9.30 27.69
C PRO A 151 3.28 8.16 27.75
N GLU A 152 4.46 8.43 28.30
CA GLU A 152 5.48 7.40 28.46
C GLU A 152 4.95 6.26 29.32
N SER A 153 5.09 5.04 28.80
CA SER A 153 4.72 3.84 29.55
C SER A 153 5.98 3.32 30.23
N HIS A 154 5.94 3.15 31.55
CA HIS A 154 7.00 2.44 32.25
C HIS A 154 7.02 0.99 31.80
N CYS A 155 8.21 0.52 31.41
CA CYS A 155 8.45 -0.88 31.09
C CYS A 155 9.70 -1.35 31.83
N SER A 156 9.48 -2.13 32.89
CA SER A 156 10.54 -2.71 33.75
C SER A 156 11.37 -3.74 33.00
N ASP A 157 10.72 -4.55 32.16
CA ASP A 157 11.31 -5.73 31.51
C ASP A 157 11.33 -5.60 29.98
N CYS A 158 11.57 -4.38 29.49
CA CYS A 158 11.65 -4.13 28.06
C CYS A 158 13.07 -4.36 27.52
N SER A 159 13.14 -5.06 26.40
CA SER A 159 14.31 -5.07 25.53
C SER A 159 14.32 -3.83 24.64
N THR A 160 15.51 -3.30 24.39
CA THR A 160 15.72 -2.18 23.46
C THR A 160 16.07 -2.71 22.07
N LEU A 161 15.37 -2.22 21.06
CA LEU A 161 15.71 -2.39 19.66
C LEU A 161 16.10 -1.03 19.09
N GLN A 162 17.34 -0.89 18.65
CA GLN A 162 17.79 0.25 17.85
C GLN A 162 17.74 -0.13 16.37
N PHE A 163 17.06 0.68 15.57
CA PHE A 163 16.96 0.50 14.11
C PHE A 163 17.17 1.84 13.42
N GLY A 164 18.36 2.03 12.85
CA GLY A 164 18.80 3.34 12.36
C GLY A 164 18.85 4.37 13.50
N GLY A 165 18.26 5.54 13.26
CA GLY A 165 18.10 6.63 14.22
C GLY A 165 16.87 6.49 15.14
N LEU A 166 16.24 5.31 15.18
CA LEU A 166 15.14 5.02 16.11
C LEU A 166 15.60 4.07 17.21
N GLU A 167 15.26 4.39 18.45
CA GLU A 167 15.31 3.48 19.59
C GLU A 167 13.88 3.18 20.04
N MET A 168 13.57 1.89 20.19
CA MET A 168 12.27 1.39 20.59
C MET A 168 12.44 0.43 21.75
N ARG A 169 11.49 0.43 22.70
CA ARG A 169 11.48 -0.53 23.81
C ARG A 169 10.24 -1.41 23.73
N PHE A 170 10.43 -2.72 23.80
CA PHE A 170 9.36 -3.70 23.71
C PHE A 170 9.41 -4.68 24.87
N SER A 171 8.25 -5.00 25.43
CA SER A 171 8.14 -6.10 26.40
C SER A 171 8.05 -7.43 25.64
N ALA A 172 8.61 -8.50 26.21
CA ALA A 172 8.51 -9.85 25.64
C ALA A 172 7.05 -10.34 25.52
N ARG A 173 6.13 -9.75 26.30
CA ARG A 173 4.68 -10.03 26.22
C ARG A 173 4.02 -9.37 25.01
N THR A 174 4.60 -8.30 24.49
CA THR A 174 4.07 -7.58 23.33
C THR A 174 4.74 -8.06 22.05
N MET A 175 6.06 -8.21 22.08
CA MET A 175 6.87 -8.63 20.94
C MET A 175 7.74 -9.81 21.36
N GLY A 176 7.42 -10.99 20.84
CA GLY A 176 8.15 -12.21 21.15
C GLY A 176 9.41 -12.35 20.31
N ARG A 177 9.40 -11.84 19.07
CA ARG A 177 10.49 -12.03 18.11
C ARG A 177 10.65 -10.83 17.19
N PHE A 178 11.86 -10.67 16.69
CA PHE A 178 12.18 -9.76 15.60
C PHE A 178 12.74 -10.57 14.44
N PHE A 179 12.25 -10.33 13.23
CA PHE A 179 12.80 -10.96 12.03
C PHE A 179 13.56 -9.92 11.22
N VAL A 180 14.84 -10.18 11.02
CA VAL A 180 15.73 -9.36 10.17
C VAL A 180 16.13 -10.24 8.98
N PRO A 181 15.84 -9.83 7.74
CA PRO A 181 16.16 -10.63 6.57
C PRO A 181 17.68 -10.70 6.34
N ALA A 182 18.18 -11.86 5.94
CA ALA A 182 19.60 -12.04 5.59
C ALA A 182 20.00 -11.28 4.31
N SER A 183 19.04 -10.81 3.52
CA SER A 183 19.25 -10.14 2.22
C SER A 183 19.85 -8.73 2.32
N GLY A 184 20.12 -8.24 3.54
CA GLY A 184 20.64 -6.88 3.76
C GLY A 184 19.62 -5.78 3.49
N GLN A 185 18.34 -6.13 3.29
CA GLN A 185 17.28 -5.13 3.15
C GLN A 185 17.04 -4.45 4.50
N PRO A 186 16.90 -3.11 4.54
CA PRO A 186 16.77 -2.37 5.78
C PRO A 186 15.32 -2.43 6.27
N PHE A 187 14.87 -3.61 6.69
CA PHE A 187 13.59 -3.78 7.39
C PHE A 187 13.69 -4.74 8.56
N VAL A 188 12.80 -4.56 9.54
CA VAL A 188 12.60 -5.45 10.68
C VAL A 188 11.11 -5.75 10.78
N THR A 189 10.75 -7.04 10.86
CA THR A 189 9.38 -7.43 11.22
C THR A 189 9.28 -7.55 12.74
N LEU A 190 8.33 -6.84 13.33
CA LEU A 190 7.96 -6.91 14.73
C LEU A 190 6.91 -8.02 14.87
N VAL A 191 7.25 -9.12 15.56
CA VAL A 191 6.39 -10.31 15.62
C VAL A 191 5.75 -10.40 17.00
N PRO A 192 4.42 -10.18 17.10
CA PRO A 192 3.70 -10.35 18.36
C PRO A 192 3.91 -11.75 18.93
N SER A 193 3.93 -11.87 20.27
CA SER A 193 4.22 -13.14 20.95
C SER A 193 3.19 -14.23 20.66
N ASP A 194 1.97 -13.84 20.29
CA ASP A 194 0.85 -14.73 19.96
C ASP A 194 0.76 -15.09 18.46
N GLN A 195 1.66 -14.57 17.62
CA GLN A 195 1.61 -14.76 16.17
C GLN A 195 2.75 -15.64 15.63
N ALA A 196 2.42 -16.42 14.59
CA ALA A 196 3.40 -17.19 13.82
C ALA A 196 4.20 -16.26 12.88
N LEU A 197 5.47 -16.59 12.64
CA LEU A 197 6.27 -15.90 11.63
C LEU A 197 5.66 -16.08 10.23
N PRO A 198 5.77 -15.07 9.34
CA PRO A 198 6.33 -13.73 9.51
C PRO A 198 5.24 -12.66 9.78
N GLN A 199 4.16 -13.00 10.47
CA GLN A 199 3.03 -12.07 10.65
C GLN A 199 3.36 -11.01 11.70
N GLY A 200 3.16 -9.75 11.32
CA GLY A 200 3.35 -8.58 12.19
C GLY A 200 3.72 -7.31 11.41
N PRO A 201 3.74 -6.15 12.10
CA PRO A 201 4.17 -4.90 11.49
C PRO A 201 5.61 -4.97 10.97
N VAL A 202 5.84 -4.43 9.78
CA VAL A 202 7.16 -4.33 9.17
C VAL A 202 7.61 -2.87 9.25
N LEU A 203 8.74 -2.63 9.93
CA LEU A 203 9.42 -1.35 9.97
C LEU A 203 10.52 -1.34 8.90
N GLN A 204 10.51 -0.36 8.01
CA GLN A 204 11.46 -0.22 6.91
C GLN A 204 12.08 1.17 6.90
N ALA A 205 13.41 1.27 6.77
CA ALA A 205 14.08 2.54 6.51
C ALA A 205 13.95 2.93 5.02
N ARG A 206 13.73 4.21 4.76
CA ARG A 206 13.46 4.76 3.43
C ARG A 206 14.31 6.00 3.20
N GLU A 207 14.86 6.11 1.99
CA GLU A 207 15.65 7.27 1.59
C GLU A 207 14.76 8.41 1.08
N ALA A 208 15.04 9.63 1.51
CA ALA A 208 14.35 10.84 1.05
C ALA A 208 14.52 11.05 -0.47
N GLN A 209 15.70 10.73 -1.02
CA GLN A 209 15.95 10.81 -2.46
C GLN A 209 15.07 9.84 -3.27
N ALA A 210 14.81 8.64 -2.74
CA ALA A 210 13.93 7.67 -3.39
C ALA A 210 12.47 8.18 -3.45
N LEU A 211 12.00 8.87 -2.40
CA LEU A 211 10.70 9.53 -2.39
C LEU A 211 10.62 10.65 -3.43
N ARG A 212 11.63 11.52 -3.48
CA ARG A 212 11.73 12.59 -4.51
C ARG A 212 11.70 12.01 -5.92
N LYS A 213 12.53 10.99 -6.20
CA LYS A 213 12.59 10.32 -7.50
C LYS A 213 11.25 9.70 -7.89
N ARG A 214 10.52 9.10 -6.94
CA ARG A 214 9.18 8.51 -7.18
C ARG A 214 8.20 9.56 -7.71
N TYR A 215 8.23 10.77 -7.16
CA TYR A 215 7.26 11.83 -7.50
C TYR A 215 7.82 12.93 -8.41
N GLN A 216 9.03 12.78 -8.93
CA GLN A 216 9.70 13.76 -9.79
C GLN A 216 8.85 14.11 -11.04
N ARG A 217 8.19 13.12 -11.65
CA ARG A 217 7.34 13.34 -12.83
C ARG A 217 6.10 14.19 -12.54
N LEU A 218 5.68 14.26 -11.28
CA LEU A 218 4.56 15.10 -10.84
C LEU A 218 5.02 16.51 -10.42
N GLN A 219 6.34 16.75 -10.36
CA GLN A 219 6.96 18.03 -9.97
C GLN A 219 6.48 18.59 -8.61
N ILE A 220 5.97 17.71 -7.73
CA ILE A 220 5.36 18.12 -6.45
C ILE A 220 6.39 18.83 -5.56
N PHE A 221 7.61 18.31 -5.49
CA PHE A 221 8.65 18.85 -4.62
C PHE A 221 9.09 20.24 -5.06
N GLU A 222 9.28 20.45 -6.37
CA GLU A 222 9.72 21.71 -6.95
C GLU A 222 8.62 22.77 -6.88
N GLN A 223 7.39 22.42 -7.28
CA GLN A 223 6.27 23.35 -7.33
C GLN A 223 5.86 23.84 -5.93
N HIS A 224 5.93 22.97 -4.93
CA HIS A 224 5.56 23.30 -3.55
C HIS A 224 6.77 23.58 -2.64
N ARG A 225 7.98 23.69 -3.21
CA ARG A 225 9.24 23.99 -2.49
C ARG A 225 9.49 23.07 -1.28
N ILE A 226 9.20 21.78 -1.44
CA ILE A 226 9.27 20.80 -0.35
C ILE A 226 10.73 20.35 -0.16
N GLY A 227 11.27 20.60 1.04
CA GLY A 227 12.63 20.24 1.43
C GLY A 227 12.76 18.82 2.01
N THR A 228 11.74 18.33 2.70
CA THR A 228 11.84 17.13 3.53
C THR A 228 10.71 16.13 3.27
N PRO A 229 10.90 14.83 3.57
CA PRO A 229 9.81 13.85 3.53
C PRO A 229 8.63 14.22 4.43
N LEU A 230 8.88 14.78 5.61
CA LEU A 230 7.81 15.20 6.52
C LEU A 230 6.91 16.25 5.86
N ALA A 231 7.49 17.30 5.29
CA ALA A 231 6.74 18.36 4.63
C ALA A 231 5.94 17.85 3.42
N PHE A 232 6.43 16.81 2.74
CA PHE A 232 5.66 16.13 1.68
C PHE A 232 4.38 15.49 2.23
N TYR A 233 4.48 14.69 3.29
CA TYR A 233 3.30 14.04 3.87
C TYR A 233 2.35 15.04 4.54
N GLU A 234 2.87 16.10 5.18
CA GLU A 234 2.04 17.19 5.69
C GLU A 234 1.25 17.88 4.57
N LEU A 235 1.87 18.14 3.41
CA LEU A 235 1.18 18.71 2.25
C LEU A 235 0.09 17.78 1.70
N LEU A 236 0.31 16.46 1.68
CA LEU A 236 -0.72 15.52 1.23
C LEU A 236 -1.97 15.56 2.11
N GLY A 237 -1.80 15.95 3.37
CA GLY A 237 -2.85 16.06 4.39
C GLY A 237 -3.67 17.33 4.36
N ASP A 238 -3.22 18.33 3.58
CA ASP A 238 -3.95 19.58 3.41
C ASP A 238 -4.90 19.47 2.21
N GLY A 239 -6.18 19.17 2.48
CA GLY A 239 -7.23 19.06 1.47
C GLY A 239 -7.55 20.36 0.73
N SER A 240 -7.08 21.52 1.20
CA SER A 240 -7.28 22.80 0.53
C SER A 240 -6.43 22.94 -0.74
N HIS A 241 -5.30 22.23 -0.80
CA HIS A 241 -4.41 22.22 -1.95
C HIS A 241 -4.96 21.34 -3.07
N LYS A 242 -5.56 22.00 -4.08
CA LYS A 242 -6.08 21.40 -5.30
C LYS A 242 -5.00 21.39 -6.38
N HIS A 243 -4.25 20.29 -6.47
CA HIS A 243 -3.29 20.06 -7.53
C HIS A 243 -3.42 18.62 -8.05
N PRO A 244 -3.54 18.37 -9.37
CA PRO A 244 -3.73 17.02 -9.90
C PRO A 244 -2.60 16.05 -9.51
N GLY A 245 -1.37 16.55 -9.38
CA GLY A 245 -0.23 15.76 -8.90
C GLY A 245 -0.42 15.31 -7.45
N LEU A 246 -0.96 16.17 -6.58
CA LEU A 246 -1.23 15.83 -5.19
C LEU A 246 -2.34 14.78 -5.09
N ASP A 247 -3.37 14.83 -5.94
CA ASP A 247 -4.42 13.80 -5.94
C ASP A 247 -3.89 12.42 -6.36
N ILE A 248 -2.93 12.38 -7.28
CA ILE A 248 -2.23 11.14 -7.65
C ILE A 248 -1.37 10.65 -6.48
N ALA A 249 -0.63 11.55 -5.83
CA ALA A 249 0.22 11.21 -4.68
C ALA A 249 -0.61 10.72 -3.47
N ARG A 250 -1.73 11.38 -3.13
CA ARG A 250 -2.65 10.95 -2.07
C ARG A 250 -3.18 9.54 -2.32
N LYS A 251 -3.48 9.19 -3.57
CA LYS A 251 -3.90 7.82 -3.94
C LYS A 251 -2.74 6.82 -3.84
N ALA A 252 -1.56 7.17 -4.34
CA ALA A 252 -0.40 6.31 -4.30
C ALA A 252 0.10 6.02 -2.87
N GLU A 253 -0.02 7.00 -1.97
CA GLU A 253 0.30 6.88 -0.54
C GLU A 253 -0.90 6.40 0.30
N SER A 254 -1.99 5.97 -0.34
CA SER A 254 -3.20 5.43 0.31
C SER A 254 -3.95 6.41 1.24
N ILE A 255 -3.62 7.70 1.24
CA ILE A 255 -4.30 8.75 2.01
C ILE A 255 -5.72 8.99 1.50
N ALA A 256 -5.93 8.88 0.18
CA ALA A 256 -7.22 9.15 -0.45
C ALA A 256 -8.34 8.23 0.06
N ASP A 257 -8.00 7.03 0.56
CA ASP A 257 -8.95 6.02 1.05
C ASP A 257 -8.77 5.74 2.55
N ALA A 258 -8.09 6.65 3.25
CA ALA A 258 -7.90 6.56 4.68
C ALA A 258 -9.18 6.94 5.43
N VAL A 259 -9.48 6.19 6.49
CA VAL A 259 -10.52 6.52 7.48
C VAL A 259 -10.03 7.65 8.39
N ALA A 260 -8.74 7.72 8.68
CA ALA A 260 -8.14 8.80 9.43
C ALA A 260 -6.70 9.07 8.97
N TYR A 261 -6.31 10.33 9.00
CA TYR A 261 -4.96 10.78 8.76
C TYR A 261 -4.48 11.60 9.96
N GLU A 262 -3.50 11.09 10.70
CA GLU A 262 -3.18 11.56 12.06
C GLU A 262 -1.70 11.94 12.16
N ARG A 263 -1.39 13.06 12.81
CA ARG A 263 -0.02 13.54 13.08
C ARG A 263 0.24 13.57 14.58
N PHE A 264 1.34 12.96 15.01
CA PHE A 264 1.82 12.93 16.39
C PHE A 264 3.22 13.55 16.43
N GLN A 265 3.53 14.32 17.48
CA GLN A 265 4.85 14.95 17.62
C GLN A 265 5.36 14.88 19.06
N LYS A 266 6.65 14.53 19.23
CA LYS A 266 7.38 14.54 20.51
C LYS A 266 8.84 14.93 20.27
N GLY A 267 9.21 16.15 20.66
CA GLY A 267 10.55 16.68 20.38
C GLY A 267 10.86 16.70 18.89
N SER A 268 11.96 16.06 18.49
CA SER A 268 12.37 15.88 17.09
C SER A 268 11.65 14.74 16.36
N LEU A 269 10.88 13.91 17.06
CA LEU A 269 10.12 12.83 16.44
C LEU A 269 8.76 13.32 15.97
N THR A 270 8.44 12.99 14.72
CA THR A 270 7.08 13.12 14.18
C THR A 270 6.64 11.78 13.63
N ALA A 271 5.41 11.38 13.96
CA ALA A 271 4.76 10.21 13.38
C ALA A 271 3.51 10.64 12.62
N ILE A 272 3.34 10.12 11.41
CA ILE A 272 2.14 10.31 10.60
C ILE A 272 1.51 8.94 10.41
N ARG A 273 0.25 8.76 10.85
CA ARG A 273 -0.49 7.50 10.75
C ARG A 273 -1.63 7.63 9.74
N ILE A 274 -1.69 6.70 8.80
CA ILE A 274 -2.75 6.55 7.81
C ILE A 274 -3.54 5.30 8.20
N ARG A 275 -4.76 5.50 8.70
CA ARG A 275 -5.65 4.42 9.13
C ARG A 275 -6.62 4.07 8.02
N HIS A 276 -6.83 2.78 7.82
CA HIS A 276 -7.81 2.24 6.88
C HIS A 276 -8.90 1.46 7.61
N SER A 277 -9.99 1.16 6.89
CA SER A 277 -11.04 0.28 7.37
C SER A 277 -10.58 -1.17 7.52
N ASP A 278 -9.65 -1.61 6.65
CA ASP A 278 -8.92 -2.87 6.84
C ASP A 278 -7.60 -2.56 7.58
N PRO A 279 -7.44 -3.05 8.83
CA PRO A 279 -6.29 -2.71 9.67
C PRO A 279 -4.96 -3.23 9.11
N ARG A 280 -4.98 -4.25 8.24
CA ARG A 280 -3.78 -4.81 7.60
C ARG A 280 -3.11 -3.84 6.64
N LEU A 281 -3.81 -2.77 6.28
CA LEU A 281 -3.36 -1.72 5.38
C LEU A 281 -2.93 -0.47 6.10
N ALA A 282 -2.98 -0.47 7.44
CA ALA A 282 -2.49 0.65 8.20
C ALA A 282 -1.02 0.89 7.84
N ILE A 283 -0.70 2.16 7.59
CA ILE A 283 0.64 2.62 7.29
C ILE A 283 0.95 3.74 8.29
N ALA A 284 2.17 3.77 8.77
CA ALA A 284 2.69 4.92 9.48
C ALA A 284 4.06 5.32 8.93
N TYR A 285 4.35 6.61 9.01
CA TYR A 285 5.64 7.18 8.68
C TYR A 285 6.23 7.83 9.92
N LEU A 286 7.49 7.54 10.21
CA LEU A 286 8.25 8.19 11.27
C LEU A 286 9.34 9.07 10.67
N PHE A 287 9.50 10.24 11.27
CA PHE A 287 10.48 11.23 10.89
C PHE A 287 11.30 11.58 12.14
N THR A 288 12.61 11.64 11.96
CA THR A 288 13.60 12.07 12.95
C THR A 288 14.16 13.44 12.54
N ASP A 289 15.19 13.90 13.24
CA ASP A 289 16.03 15.04 12.83
C ASP A 289 16.82 14.78 11.53
N SER A 290 17.18 13.52 11.24
CA SER A 290 17.75 13.13 9.95
C SER A 290 16.77 13.43 8.80
N GLN A 291 17.21 14.27 7.85
CA GLN A 291 16.39 14.64 6.69
C GLN A 291 16.49 13.64 5.53
N ASP A 292 17.52 12.79 5.54
CA ASP A 292 17.83 11.87 4.44
C ASP A 292 17.14 10.52 4.60
N THR A 293 16.77 10.15 5.82
CA THR A 293 16.11 8.87 6.13
C THR A 293 14.81 9.09 6.89
N TYR A 294 13.77 8.40 6.48
CA TYR A 294 12.51 8.29 7.22
C TYR A 294 12.11 6.81 7.30
N TYR A 295 11.19 6.47 8.19
CA TYR A 295 10.80 5.08 8.41
C TYR A 295 9.36 4.88 8.04
N MET A 296 9.05 3.74 7.42
CA MET A 296 7.70 3.31 7.10
C MET A 296 7.38 2.08 7.93
N VAL A 297 6.22 2.09 8.58
CA VAL A 297 5.65 0.94 9.24
C VAL A 297 4.41 0.51 8.49
N SER A 298 4.34 -0.75 8.08
CA SER A 298 3.18 -1.34 7.41
C SER A 298 2.70 -2.60 8.10
N GLY A 299 1.40 -2.86 8.03
CA GLY A 299 0.78 -4.06 8.59
C GLY A 299 -0.16 -3.74 9.75
N ASP A 300 -0.79 -4.78 10.28
CA ASP A 300 -1.78 -4.63 11.35
C ASP A 300 -1.11 -4.15 12.64
N MET A 301 -1.41 -2.92 13.04
CA MET A 301 -0.99 -2.34 14.30
C MET A 301 -2.22 -1.85 15.07
N PRO A 302 -2.78 -2.70 15.94
CA PRO A 302 -3.89 -2.34 16.82
C PRO A 302 -3.56 -1.07 17.62
N GLU A 303 -4.59 -0.32 18.02
CA GLU A 303 -4.40 0.95 18.73
C GLU A 303 -3.61 0.82 20.03
N SER A 304 -3.79 -0.29 20.77
CA SER A 304 -3.01 -0.59 21.97
C SER A 304 -1.52 -0.74 21.66
N LEU A 305 -1.18 -1.49 20.61
CA LEU A 305 0.20 -1.69 20.16
C LEU A 305 0.81 -0.38 19.64
N TRP A 306 0.07 0.39 18.83
CA TRP A 306 0.49 1.70 18.34
C TRP A 306 0.84 2.64 19.49
N ASN A 307 -0.04 2.75 20.49
CA ASN A 307 0.16 3.63 21.63
C ASN A 307 1.34 3.19 22.49
N GLN A 308 1.47 1.89 22.77
CA GLN A 308 2.61 1.34 23.50
C GLN A 308 3.93 1.52 22.75
N TRP A 309 3.90 1.45 21.42
CA TRP A 309 5.10 1.64 20.61
C TRP A 309 5.54 3.12 20.63
N LEU A 310 4.62 4.05 20.35
CA LEU A 310 4.93 5.49 20.40
C LEU A 310 5.37 5.95 21.79
N SER A 311 4.78 5.44 22.88
CA SER A 311 5.14 5.84 24.24
C SER A 311 6.60 5.53 24.58
N ASN A 312 7.18 4.53 23.93
CA ASN A 312 8.56 4.07 24.14
C ASN A 312 9.53 4.45 23.01
N LEU A 313 9.05 5.11 21.96
CA LEU A 313 9.86 5.50 20.81
C LEU A 313 10.72 6.73 21.14
N ARG A 314 12.00 6.67 20.78
CA ARG A 314 13.01 7.71 21.00
C ARG A 314 13.86 7.89 19.74
N SER A 315 14.37 9.10 19.53
CA SER A 315 15.46 9.34 18.58
C SER A 315 16.76 8.84 19.19
N ALA A 316 17.56 8.12 18.42
CA ALA A 316 18.89 7.69 18.81
C ALA A 316 19.93 8.28 17.85
N SER A 317 21.08 8.66 18.40
CA SER A 317 22.25 8.98 17.60
C SER A 317 22.75 7.71 16.91
N ILE A 318 23.01 7.80 15.61
CA ILE A 318 23.71 6.73 14.89
C ILE A 318 25.19 6.81 15.30
N PRO A 319 25.79 5.73 15.83
CA PRO A 319 27.20 5.69 16.18
C PRO A 319 28.11 5.89 14.96
#